data_AF-G3F068-F1
#
_entry.id   AF-G3F068-F1
#
_cell.length_a   1.000
_cell.length_b   1.000
_cell.length_c   1.000
_cell.angle_alpha   90.00
_cell.angle_beta   90.00
_cell.angle_gamma   90.00
#
_symmetry.space_group_name_H-M   'P 1'
#
loop_
_entity.id
_entity.type
_entity.pdbx_description
1 polymer ?
#
loop_
_entity_poly.entity_id
_entity_poly.type
_entity_poly.pdbx_seq_one_letter_code
_entity_poly.pdbx_strand_id
1 'polypeptide(L)' 'FHLQIHPDGKVNGSHEANHLSILEIFAVSQGIVGIRGVFSNTFLAMSKKGKLHATP' A
#
# COMPACT_ATOMS: atom_id res chain seq x y z
N PHE A 1 -7.82 11.97 0.62
CA PHE A 1 -7.83 10.56 1.05
C PHE A 1 -6.40 10.10 1.29
N HIS A 2 -6.19 9.34 2.36
CA HIS A 2 -4.95 8.63 2.67
C HIS A 2 -5.09 7.18 2.24
N LEU A 3 -4.15 6.67 1.43
CA LEU A 3 -4.11 5.27 1.00
C LEU A 3 -3.93 4.36 2.21
N GLN A 4 -4.75 3.32 2.33
CA GLN A 4 -4.70 2.35 3.42
C GLN A 4 -4.45 0.95 2.86
N ILE A 5 -3.57 0.21 3.54
CA ILE A 5 -3.30 -1.20 3.27
C ILE A 5 -3.71 -2.00 4.51
N HIS A 6 -4.72 -2.85 4.34
CA HIS A 6 -5.27 -3.65 5.44
C HIS A 6 -4.57 -5.02 5.50
N PRO A 7 -4.44 -5.64 6.69
CA PRO A 7 -3.89 -6.98 6.83
C PRO A 7 -4.66 -8.07 6.07
N ASP A 8 -5.94 -7.84 5.76
CA ASP A 8 -6.80 -8.76 5.00
C ASP A 8 -6.60 -8.67 3.46
N GLY A 9 -5.66 -7.84 3.00
CA GLY A 9 -5.35 -7.65 1.59
C GLY A 9 -6.15 -6.54 0.90
N LYS A 10 -7.12 -5.92 1.60
CA LYS A 10 -7.89 -4.80 1.06
C LYS A 10 -7.05 -3.53 0.98
N VAL A 11 -7.26 -2.77 -0.09
CA VAL A 11 -6.70 -1.43 -0.29
C VAL A 11 -7.83 -0.44 -0.56
N ASN A 12 -7.85 0.67 0.17
CA ASN A 12 -8.84 1.74 0.03
C ASN A 12 -8.25 3.10 0.46
N GLY A 13 -9.10 4.13 0.58
CA GLY A 13 -8.72 5.43 1.12
C GLY A 13 -9.59 5.85 2.29
N SER A 14 -9.00 6.59 3.24
CA SER A 14 -9.69 7.25 4.37
C SER A 14 -9.52 8.77 4.31
N HIS A 15 -10.44 9.54 4.87
CA HIS A 15 -10.27 10.99 5.01
C HIS A 15 -9.28 11.37 6.12
N GLU A 16 -9.18 10.53 7.15
CA GLU A 16 -8.26 10.70 8.27
C GLU A 16 -7.07 9.76 8.13
N ALA A 17 -5.88 10.24 8.50
CA ALA A 17 -4.69 9.40 8.60
C ALA A 17 -4.79 8.48 9.83
N ASN A 18 -4.37 7.22 9.68
CA ASN A 18 -4.31 6.26 10.77
C ASN A 18 -3.19 5.22 10.56
N HIS A 19 -3.09 4.23 11.44
CA HIS A 19 -2.05 3.21 11.39
C HIS A 19 -2.04 2.39 10.09
N LEU A 20 -3.18 2.24 9.42
CA LEU A 20 -3.29 1.53 8.13
C LEU A 20 -2.75 2.34 6.95
N SER A 21 -2.59 3.66 7.12
CA SER A 21 -2.08 4.58 6.10
C SER A 21 -0.61 4.96 6.29
N ILE A 22 0.09 4.31 7.22
CA ILE A 22 1.54 4.48 7.39
C ILE A 22 2.22 3.58 6.35
N LEU A 23 2.91 4.22 5.41
CA LEU A 23 3.55 3.55 4.27
C LEU A 23 5.05 3.77 4.31
N GLU A 24 5.81 2.71 4.12
CA GLU A 24 7.23 2.77 3.78
C GLU A 24 7.36 2.83 2.25
N ILE A 25 8.05 3.87 1.76
CA ILE A 25 8.36 4.03 0.34
C ILE A 25 9.87 3.89 0.19
N PHE A 26 10.31 2.94 -0.63
CA PHE A 26 11.72 2.65 -0.82
C PHE A 26 12.05 2.51 -2.31
N ALA A 27 13.26 2.94 -2.69
CA ALA A 27 13.73 2.82 -4.06
C ALA A 27 14.11 1.36 -4.36
N VAL A 28 13.59 0.82 -5.46
CA VAL A 28 14.01 -0.48 -6.01
C VAL A 28 15.06 -0.25 -7.11
N SER A 29 14.85 0.76 -7.94
CA SER A 29 15.80 1.24 -8.94
C SER A 29 15.47 2.68 -9.33
N GLN A 30 16.22 3.28 -10.26
CA GLN A 30 15.96 4.65 -10.70
C GLN A 30 14.55 4.79 -11.27
N GLY A 31 13.73 5.63 -10.63
CA GLY A 31 12.34 5.87 -11.03
C GLY A 31 11.35 4.78 -10.62
N ILE A 32 11.78 3.75 -9.88
CA ILE A 32 10.92 2.65 -9.42
C ILE A 32 10.92 2.59 -7.89
N VAL A 33 9.72 2.59 -7.30
CA VAL A 33 9.52 2.48 -5.85
C VAL A 33 8.73 1.24 -5.48
N GLY A 34 9.09 0.63 -4.35
CA GLY A 34 8.22 -0.27 -3.61
C GLY A 34 7.46 0.52 -2.54
N ILE A 35 6.22 0.10 -2.27
CA ILE A 35 5.37 0.68 -1.23
C ILE A 35 4.90 -0.45 -0.32
N ARG A 36 5.26 -0.39 0.96
CA ARG A 36 4.85 -1.37 1.98
C ARG A 36 3.97 -0.70 3.03
N GLY A 37 2.87 -1.34 3.40
CA GLY A 37 2.08 -0.95 4.57
C GLY A 37 2.84 -1.35 5.83
N VAL A 38 3.22 -0.37 6.65
CA VAL A 38 4.04 -0.64 7.84
C VAL A 38 3.31 -1.53 8.84
N PHE A 39 2.02 -1.28 9.03
CA PHE A 39 1.18 -2.06 9.95
C PHE A 39 0.80 -3.44 9.41
N SER A 40 0.39 -3.53 8.14
CA SER A 40 -0.01 -4.81 7.52
C SER A 40 1.16 -5.71 7.18
N ASN A 41 2.37 -5.15 7.08
CA ASN A 41 3.58 -5.78 6.56
C ASN A 41 3.37 -6.46 5.20
N THR A 42 2.63 -5.77 4.31
CA THR A 42 2.33 -6.21 2.95
C THR A 42 2.63 -5.10 1.95
N PHE A 43 2.90 -5.48 0.71
CA PHE A 43 3.22 -4.57 -0.38
C PHE A 43 1.98 -4.19 -1.18
N LEU A 44 1.94 -2.94 -1.64
CA LEU A 44 0.94 -2.47 -2.60
C LEU A 44 1.21 -3.11 -3.96
N ALA A 45 0.23 -3.86 -4.47
CA ALA A 45 0.25 -4.45 -5.80
C ALA A 45 -0.96 -4.00 -6.62
N MET A 46 -0.85 -4.12 -7.94
CA MET A 46 -1.89 -3.74 -8.88
C MET A 46 -2.12 -4.86 -9.89
N SER A 47 -3.38 -5.25 -10.07
CA SER A 47 -3.77 -6.18 -11.14
C SER A 47 -3.68 -5.51 -12.53
N LYS A 48 -3.71 -6.32 -13.60
CA LYS A 48 -3.75 -5.80 -14.98
C LYS A 48 -4.94 -4.87 -15.28
N LYS A 49 -6.03 -4.96 -14.51
CA LYS A 49 -7.21 -4.09 -14.63
C LYS A 49 -7.12 -2.82 -13.78
N GLY A 50 -5.98 -2.56 -13.13
CA GLY A 50 -5.79 -1.39 -12.27
C GLY A 50 -6.30 -1.55 -10.83
N LYS A 51 -6.90 -2.69 -10.47
CA LYS A 51 -7.35 -2.93 -9.08
C LYS A 51 -6.15 -3.10 -8.16
N LEU A 52 -6.06 -2.22 -7.16
CA LEU A 52 -5.08 -2.29 -6.07
C LEU A 52 -5.45 -3.41 -5.08
N HIS A 53 -4.43 -4.08 -4.55
CA HIS A 53 -4.53 -5.11 -3.53
C HIS A 53 -3.22 -5.18 -2.74
N ALA A 54 -3.20 -5.89 -1.62
CA ALA A 54 -1.99 -6.17 -0.88
C ALA A 54 -1.47 -7.59 -1.14
N THR A 55 -0.16 -7.75 -1.18
CA THR A 55 0.54 -9.05 -1.28
C THR A 55 1.61 -9.14 -0.18
N PRO A 56 1.90 -10.32 0.39
CA PRO A 56 3.08 -10.51 1.22
C PRO A 56 4.38 -10.09 0.52
#